data_AF-A0A3R7KY53-F1
#
_entry.id   AF-A0A3R7KY53-F1
#
_cell.length_a   1.000
_cell.length_b   1.000
_cell.length_c   1.000
_cell.angle_alpha   90.00
_cell.angle_beta   90.00
_cell.angle_gamma   90.00
#
_symmetry.space_group_name_H-M   'P 1'
#
loop_
_entity.id
_entity.type
_entity.pdbx_description
1 polymer ?
#
loop_
_entity_poly.entity_id
_entity_poly.type
_entity_poly.pdbx_seq_one_letter_code
_entity_poly.pdbx_strand_id
1 'polypeptide(L)'
;MSAEQRHGCLQELLALTNGLSIAAVARTLRCCSRTIRNYVAGRSPIPWHRIEMLRLLALETSATQGNSSGGMPADETPVVANIEPDPAVPDVPPAELLAWVGVHAPHYLSSRRSFALYVRGWNVVDKIRRAKREGTFAAVLARWRTLAVELPRMWRSGRMFAGIGPPAYVHDKTAS
;
A
#
# COMPACT_ATOMS: atom_id res chain seq x y z
N MET A 1 36.56 -2.59 1.23
CA MET A 1 35.15 -2.62 1.68
C MET A 1 34.54 -3.92 1.20
N SER A 2 34.39 -4.88 2.11
CA SER A 2 34.22 -6.30 1.81
C SER A 2 32.92 -6.60 1.05
N ALA A 3 33.04 -7.40 -0.02
CA ALA A 3 31.96 -7.84 -0.90
C ALA A 3 30.95 -8.83 -0.23
N GLU A 4 30.93 -8.90 1.10
CA GLU A 4 30.25 -9.94 1.89
C GLU A 4 28.76 -9.70 2.15
N GLN A 5 28.25 -8.47 2.08
CA GLN A 5 26.83 -8.19 2.40
C GLN A 5 25.90 -8.27 1.19
N ARG A 6 26.04 -9.32 0.37
CA ARG A 6 25.05 -9.61 -0.70
C ARG A 6 23.91 -10.50 -0.21
N HIS A 7 24.13 -11.23 0.87
CA HIS A 7 23.18 -12.19 1.42
C HIS A 7 22.93 -11.91 2.91
N GLY A 8 21.67 -12.06 3.33
CA GLY A 8 21.29 -12.05 4.74
C GLY A 8 21.41 -13.44 5.36
N CYS A 9 21.31 -13.53 6.68
CA CYS A 9 21.47 -14.81 7.38
C CYS A 9 20.11 -15.42 7.81
N LEU A 10 20.08 -16.75 7.99
CA LEU A 10 18.88 -17.47 8.42
C LEU A 10 18.45 -17.09 9.84
N GLN A 11 19.40 -16.85 10.74
CA GLN A 11 19.10 -16.45 12.11
C GLN A 11 18.34 -15.12 12.17
N GLU A 12 18.72 -14.14 11.35
CA GLU A 12 18.02 -12.87 11.21
C GLU A 12 16.62 -13.05 10.62
N LEU A 13 16.48 -13.90 9.60
CA LEU A 13 15.18 -14.23 9.01
C LEU A 13 14.24 -14.80 10.07
N LEU A 14 14.72 -15.75 10.88
CA LEU A 14 13.92 -16.39 11.93
C LEU A 14 13.58 -15.41 13.06
N ALA A 15 14.54 -14.59 13.49
CA ALA A 15 14.32 -13.58 14.51
C ALA A 15 13.27 -12.54 14.09
N LEU A 16 13.37 -12.02 12.86
CA LEU A 16 12.44 -11.00 12.34
C LEU A 16 11.06 -11.54 11.99
N THR A 17 10.94 -12.84 11.74
CA THR A 17 9.65 -13.47 11.45
C THR A 17 8.97 -14.05 12.68
N ASN A 18 9.68 -14.20 13.81
CA ASN A 18 9.14 -14.48 15.14
C ASN A 18 7.97 -15.49 15.18
N GLY A 19 8.16 -16.67 14.58
CA GLY A 19 7.15 -17.75 14.59
C GLY A 19 6.02 -17.63 13.56
N LEU A 20 6.07 -16.64 12.65
CA LEU A 20 5.14 -16.56 11.52
C LEU A 20 5.22 -17.82 10.64
N SER A 21 4.05 -18.25 10.14
CA SER A 21 3.99 -19.35 9.18
C SER A 21 4.72 -18.99 7.87
N ILE A 22 5.25 -20.01 7.18
CA ILE A 22 5.90 -19.85 5.86
C ILE A 22 5.01 -19.08 4.88
N ALA A 23 3.70 -19.33 4.89
CA ALA A 23 2.75 -18.64 4.03
C ALA A 23 2.60 -17.15 4.41
N ALA A 24 2.62 -16.83 5.71
CA ALA A 24 2.59 -15.45 6.17
C ALA A 24 3.86 -14.69 5.76
N VAL A 25 5.04 -15.28 6.00
CA VAL A 25 6.32 -14.70 5.58
C VAL A 25 6.38 -14.50 4.06
N ALA A 26 5.88 -15.48 3.29
CA ALA A 26 5.82 -15.39 1.84
C ALA A 26 4.92 -14.25 1.36
N ARG A 27 3.76 -14.04 1.99
CA ARG A 27 2.88 -12.90 1.70
C ARG A 27 3.54 -11.57 2.03
N THR A 28 4.16 -11.45 3.20
CA THR A 28 4.88 -10.25 3.64
C THR A 28 5.98 -9.87 2.63
N LEU A 29 6.78 -10.84 2.20
CA LEU A 29 7.84 -10.65 1.22
C LEU A 29 7.35 -10.67 -0.24
N ARG A 30 6.05 -10.83 -0.50
CA ARG A 30 5.47 -10.93 -1.85
C ARG A 30 6.20 -11.95 -2.74
N CYS A 31 6.46 -13.14 -2.20
CA CYS A 31 7.09 -14.24 -2.91
C CYS A 31 6.36 -15.57 -2.67
N CYS A 32 6.81 -16.63 -3.33
CA CYS A 32 6.20 -17.95 -3.19
C CYS A 32 6.63 -18.64 -1.89
N SER A 33 5.74 -19.44 -1.28
CA SER A 33 6.08 -20.25 -0.09
C SER A 33 7.26 -21.20 -0.32
N ARG A 34 7.48 -21.64 -1.56
CA ARG A 34 8.65 -22.45 -1.95
C ARG A 34 9.96 -21.70 -1.72
N THR A 35 10.01 -20.40 -2.01
CA THR A 35 11.19 -19.55 -1.81
C THR A 35 11.58 -19.49 -0.35
N ILE A 36 10.60 -19.26 0.54
CA ILE A 36 10.83 -19.24 1.99
C ILE A 36 11.27 -20.62 2.50
N ARG A 37 10.65 -21.71 2.01
CA ARG A 37 11.11 -23.08 2.31
C ARG A 37 12.55 -23.35 1.87
N ASN A 38 13.00 -22.76 0.77
CA ASN A 38 14.37 -22.91 0.31
C ASN A 38 15.36 -22.12 1.17
N TYR A 39 14.99 -20.93 1.63
CA TYR A 39 15.79 -20.16 2.58
C TYR A 39 15.97 -20.90 3.91
N VAL A 40 14.87 -21.38 4.50
CA VAL A 40 14.88 -22.11 5.77
C VAL A 40 15.68 -23.42 5.67
N ALA A 41 15.58 -24.11 4.54
CA ALA A 41 16.32 -25.35 4.30
C ALA A 41 17.76 -25.13 3.80
N GLY A 42 18.26 -23.90 3.72
CA GLY A 42 19.60 -23.59 3.20
C GLY A 42 19.81 -23.92 1.72
N ARG A 43 18.75 -24.20 0.97
CA ARG A 43 18.80 -24.54 -0.47
C ARG A 43 18.97 -23.33 -1.38
N SER A 44 18.79 -22.13 -0.85
CA SER A 44 19.01 -20.89 -1.60
C SER A 44 19.52 -19.82 -0.65
N PRO A 45 20.48 -18.99 -1.09
CA PRO A 45 20.95 -17.89 -0.27
C PRO A 45 19.82 -16.87 -0.08
N ILE A 46 19.75 -16.27 1.10
CA ILE A 46 18.75 -15.24 1.41
C ILE A 46 19.31 -13.91 0.88
N PRO A 47 18.63 -13.23 -0.05
CA PRO A 47 19.11 -11.91 -0.50
C PRO A 47 19.06 -10.90 0.65
N TRP A 48 20.09 -10.07 0.80
CA TRP A 48 20.17 -9.07 1.89
C TRP A 48 18.92 -8.18 1.98
N HIS A 49 18.39 -7.75 0.82
CA HIS A 49 17.23 -6.88 0.75
C HIS A 49 15.96 -7.50 1.36
N ARG A 50 15.88 -8.83 1.45
CA ARG A 50 14.75 -9.52 2.11
C ARG A 50 14.80 -9.39 3.61
N ILE A 51 16.00 -9.45 4.20
CA ILE A 51 16.20 -9.17 5.63
C ILE A 51 15.89 -7.70 5.91
N GLU A 52 16.38 -6.80 5.06
CA GLU A 52 16.16 -5.37 5.25
C GLU A 52 14.67 -4.99 5.19
N MET A 53 13.91 -5.55 4.25
CA MET A 53 12.45 -5.36 4.22
C MET A 53 11.78 -5.81 5.52
N LEU A 54 12.20 -6.94 6.10
CA LEU A 54 11.64 -7.42 7.37
C LEU A 54 12.01 -6.53 8.54
N ARG A 55 13.21 -5.95 8.56
CA ARG A 55 13.62 -4.97 9.59
C ARG A 55 12.76 -3.72 9.54
N LEU A 56 12.57 -3.15 8.34
CA LEU A 56 11.73 -1.95 8.15
C LEU A 56 10.29 -2.21 8.61
N LEU A 57 9.71 -3.37 8.25
CA LEU A 57 8.37 -3.75 8.71
C LEU A 57 8.28 -3.96 10.22
N ALA A 58 9.32 -4.53 10.84
CA ALA A 58 9.38 -4.69 12.30
C ALA A 58 9.45 -3.34 13.01
N LEU A 59 10.18 -2.36 12.45
CA LEU A 59 10.24 -0.99 12.95
C LEU A 59 8.88 -0.28 12.83
N GLU A 60 8.20 -0.39 11.69
CA GLU A 60 6.85 0.16 11.49
C GLU A 60 5.84 -0.45 12.49
N THR A 61 5.92 -1.76 12.71
CA THR A 61 5.05 -2.46 13.68
C THR A 61 5.33 -2.00 15.11
N SER A 62 6.61 -1.85 15.46
CA SER A 62 7.03 -1.39 16.80
C SER A 62 6.67 0.08 17.04
N ALA A 63 6.77 0.94 16.02
CA ALA A 63 6.31 2.32 16.09
C ALA A 63 4.79 2.41 16.28
N THR A 64 4.04 1.52 15.63
CA THR A 64 2.58 1.43 15.79
C THR A 64 2.19 0.93 17.19
N GLN A 65 2.97 0.02 17.79
CA GLN A 65 2.72 -0.47 19.15
C GLN A 65 3.15 0.54 20.24
N GLY A 66 4.26 1.26 20.02
CA GLY A 66 4.78 2.29 20.92
C GLY A 66 3.94 3.57 20.98
N ASN A 67 3.14 3.86 19.94
CA ASN A 67 2.24 5.02 19.91
C ASN A 67 0.88 4.80 20.59
N SER A 68 0.77 3.82 21.49
CA SER A 68 -0.46 3.58 22.27
C SER A 68 -0.67 4.59 23.41
N SER A 69 0.13 5.65 23.48
CA SER A 69 -0.07 6.77 24.41
C SER A 69 0.30 8.10 23.77
N GLY A 70 -0.73 8.89 23.44
CA GLY A 70 -0.62 10.35 23.37
C GLY A 70 -0.57 10.94 21.96
N GLY A 71 -1.63 11.68 21.64
CA GLY A 71 -1.58 12.78 20.67
C GLY A 71 -2.23 12.45 19.34
N MET A 72 -3.49 12.87 19.18
CA MET A 72 -3.97 13.28 17.86
C MET A 72 -2.99 14.30 17.27
N PRO A 73 -2.45 14.10 16.05
CA PRO A 73 -2.20 15.22 15.19
C PRO A 73 -3.56 15.60 14.60
N ALA A 74 -4.15 16.65 15.16
CA ALA A 74 -5.05 17.48 14.39
C ALA A 74 -4.29 18.00 13.16
N ASP A 75 -5.02 18.11 12.06
CA ASP A 75 -4.60 18.63 10.76
C ASP A 75 -3.93 17.63 9.79
N GLU A 76 -4.66 16.58 9.41
CA GLU A 76 -4.34 15.79 8.22
C GLU A 76 -5.24 16.22 7.06
N THR A 77 -4.68 17.05 6.18
CA THR A 77 -5.32 17.49 4.93
C THR A 77 -5.92 16.29 4.18
N PRO A 78 -7.23 16.28 3.89
CA PRO A 78 -7.86 15.16 3.23
C PRO A 78 -7.27 14.97 1.83
N VAL A 79 -6.95 13.72 1.49
CA VAL A 79 -6.58 13.35 0.12
C VAL A 79 -7.85 13.42 -0.73
N VAL A 80 -7.95 14.44 -1.58
CA VAL A 80 -9.12 14.70 -2.43
C VAL A 80 -8.87 14.13 -3.82
N ALA A 81 -9.91 13.53 -4.41
CA ALA A 81 -9.86 13.04 -5.78
C ALA A 81 -9.60 14.19 -6.75
N ASN A 82 -8.54 14.08 -7.53
CA ASN A 82 -8.15 15.06 -8.54
C ASN A 82 -8.71 14.64 -9.91
N ILE A 83 -10.00 14.30 -9.93
CA ILE A 83 -10.70 13.71 -11.07
C ILE A 83 -12.03 14.43 -11.17
N GLU A 84 -12.40 14.82 -12.40
CA GLU A 84 -13.71 15.42 -12.64
C GLU A 84 -14.83 14.40 -12.36
N PRO A 85 -15.91 14.80 -11.68
CA PRO A 85 -17.07 13.95 -11.50
C PRO A 85 -17.67 13.59 -12.86
N ASP A 86 -17.91 12.31 -13.09
CA ASP A 86 -18.57 11.84 -14.31
C ASP A 86 -20.09 12.07 -14.19
N PRO A 87 -20.70 12.94 -15.01
CA PRO A 87 -22.14 13.20 -14.95
C PRO A 87 -23.00 11.98 -15.33
N ALA A 88 -22.43 10.98 -16.00
CA ALA A 88 -23.14 9.75 -16.35
C ALA A 88 -23.25 8.76 -15.17
N VAL A 89 -22.49 8.97 -14.08
CA VAL A 89 -22.42 8.06 -12.94
C VAL A 89 -22.48 8.84 -11.62
N PRO A 90 -23.60 9.52 -11.32
CA PRO A 90 -23.71 10.35 -10.11
C PRO A 90 -23.70 9.54 -8.81
N ASP A 91 -23.99 8.23 -8.87
CA ASP A 91 -24.12 7.34 -7.71
C ASP A 91 -22.76 6.81 -7.17
N VAL A 92 -21.68 7.04 -7.91
CA VAL A 92 -20.31 6.67 -7.53
C VAL A 92 -19.41 7.90 -7.65
N PRO A 93 -19.29 8.72 -6.59
CA PRO A 93 -18.49 9.94 -6.63
C PRO A 93 -16.99 9.64 -6.78
N PRO A 94 -16.19 10.61 -7.28
CA PRO A 94 -14.75 10.46 -7.47
C PRO A 94 -13.97 9.99 -6.24
N ALA A 95 -14.40 10.38 -5.03
CA ALA A 95 -13.80 9.95 -3.78
C ALA A 95 -13.90 8.42 -3.57
N GLU A 96 -14.99 7.80 -4.01
CA GLU A 96 -15.18 6.35 -3.91
C GLU A 96 -14.38 5.59 -4.96
N LEU A 97 -14.28 6.13 -6.17
CA LEU A 97 -13.37 5.60 -7.20
C LEU A 97 -11.92 5.66 -6.69
N LEU A 98 -11.54 6.78 -6.08
CA LEU A 98 -10.22 6.96 -5.50
C LEU A 98 -9.96 5.95 -4.38
N ALA A 99 -10.90 5.77 -3.46
CA ALA A 99 -10.78 4.80 -2.37
C ALA A 99 -10.62 3.37 -2.89
N TRP A 100 -11.43 2.99 -3.88
CA TRP A 100 -11.35 1.66 -4.48
C TRP A 100 -9.99 1.41 -5.14
N VAL A 101 -9.57 2.32 -6.03
CA VAL A 101 -8.30 2.17 -6.75
C VAL A 101 -7.12 2.24 -5.79
N GLY A 102 -7.18 3.10 -4.78
CA GLY A 102 -6.14 3.21 -3.77
C GLY A 102 -5.94 1.94 -2.93
N VAL A 103 -7.02 1.24 -2.61
CA VAL A 103 -6.95 -0.04 -1.89
C VAL A 103 -6.47 -1.18 -2.79
N HIS A 104 -6.98 -1.28 -4.01
CA HIS A 104 -6.80 -2.47 -4.84
C HIS A 104 -5.65 -2.36 -5.84
N ALA A 105 -5.34 -1.17 -6.34
CA ALA A 105 -4.34 -0.96 -7.38
C ALA A 105 -3.66 0.43 -7.26
N PRO A 106 -2.97 0.72 -6.14
CA PRO A 106 -2.46 2.06 -5.83
C PRO A 106 -1.47 2.63 -6.86
N HIS A 107 -0.82 1.79 -7.66
CA HIS A 107 0.08 2.21 -8.74
C HIS A 107 -0.63 2.95 -9.89
N TYR A 108 -1.95 2.77 -10.05
CA TYR A 108 -2.75 3.54 -11.01
C TYR A 108 -3.12 4.94 -10.50
N LEU A 109 -2.84 5.27 -9.23
CA LEU A 109 -2.97 6.64 -8.72
C LEU A 109 -1.87 7.58 -9.24
N SER A 110 -0.83 7.02 -9.87
CA SER A 110 0.33 7.73 -10.43
C SER A 110 -0.01 8.85 -11.42
N SER A 111 -1.10 8.69 -12.18
CA SER A 111 -1.59 9.73 -13.09
C SER A 111 -3.11 9.62 -13.29
N ARG A 112 -3.77 10.76 -13.56
CA ARG A 112 -5.20 10.77 -13.95
C ARG A 112 -5.50 9.85 -15.15
N ARG A 113 -4.59 9.77 -16.12
CA ARG A 113 -4.75 8.94 -17.32
C ARG A 113 -4.73 7.45 -16.99
N SER A 114 -3.73 7.01 -16.22
CA SER A 114 -3.62 5.62 -15.74
C SER A 114 -4.84 5.24 -14.92
N PHE A 115 -5.27 6.13 -14.04
CA PHE A 115 -6.47 5.96 -13.22
C PHE A 115 -7.73 5.75 -14.07
N ALA A 116 -7.99 6.63 -15.04
CA ALA A 116 -9.16 6.55 -15.90
C ALA A 116 -9.18 5.25 -16.73
N LEU A 117 -8.02 4.85 -17.26
CA LEU A 117 -7.88 3.58 -17.98
C LEU A 117 -8.21 2.37 -17.10
N TYR A 118 -7.75 2.38 -15.84
CA TYR A 118 -8.04 1.31 -14.90
C TYR A 118 -9.53 1.27 -14.55
N VAL A 119 -10.11 2.43 -14.19
CA VAL A 119 -11.54 2.53 -13.82
C VAL A 119 -12.43 1.99 -14.94
N ARG A 120 -12.19 2.42 -16.18
CA ARG A 120 -12.93 1.97 -17.35
C ARG A 120 -12.66 0.51 -17.67
N GLY A 121 -11.39 0.12 -17.78
CA GLY A 121 -10.99 -1.23 -18.21
C GLY A 121 -11.40 -2.32 -17.23
N TRP A 122 -11.49 -2.01 -15.94
CA TRP A 122 -11.87 -2.95 -14.89
C TRP A 122 -13.31 -2.80 -14.40
N ASN A 123 -14.10 -1.94 -15.03
CA ASN A 123 -15.49 -1.63 -14.66
C ASN A 123 -15.64 -1.39 -13.14
N VAL A 124 -14.87 -0.45 -12.62
CA VAL A 124 -14.80 -0.17 -11.17
C VAL A 124 -16.13 0.34 -10.62
N VAL A 125 -16.89 1.10 -11.42
CA VAL A 125 -18.22 1.61 -11.05
C VAL A 125 -19.15 0.48 -10.64
N ASP A 126 -19.31 -0.55 -11.49
CA ASP A 126 -20.22 -1.65 -11.19
C ASP A 126 -19.74 -2.50 -10.01
N LYS A 127 -18.42 -2.59 -9.80
CA LYS A 127 -17.84 -3.24 -8.62
C LYS A 127 -18.17 -2.49 -7.34
N ILE A 128 -18.09 -1.16 -7.34
CA ILE A 128 -18.49 -0.33 -6.19
C ILE A 128 -19.98 -0.48 -5.92
N ARG A 129 -20.84 -0.40 -6.95
CA ARG A 129 -22.28 -0.62 -6.82
C ARG A 129 -22.60 -1.99 -6.21
N ARG A 130 -21.91 -3.04 -6.66
CA ARG A 130 -22.05 -4.38 -6.10
C ARG A 130 -21.60 -4.43 -4.63
N ALA A 131 -20.42 -3.88 -4.31
CA ALA A 131 -19.91 -3.86 -2.95
C ALA A 131 -20.81 -3.05 -1.98
N LYS A 132 -21.45 -1.98 -2.47
CA LYS A 132 -22.45 -1.23 -1.70
C LYS A 132 -23.70 -2.08 -1.42
N ARG A 133 -24.24 -2.77 -2.43
CA ARG A 133 -25.39 -3.68 -2.26
C ARG A 133 -25.11 -4.83 -1.30
N GLU A 134 -23.88 -5.34 -1.32
CA GLU A 134 -23.42 -6.42 -0.43
C GLU A 134 -22.99 -5.91 0.96
N GLY A 135 -22.98 -4.60 1.20
CA GLY A 135 -22.56 -3.99 2.47
C GLY A 135 -21.05 -4.05 2.74
N THR A 136 -20.23 -4.47 1.78
CA THR A 136 -18.79 -4.69 1.94
C THR A 136 -17.95 -3.44 1.64
N PHE A 137 -18.54 -2.43 1.00
CA PHE A 137 -17.82 -1.21 0.59
C PHE A 137 -17.30 -0.38 1.77
N ALA A 138 -17.95 -0.44 2.95
CA ALA A 138 -17.49 0.26 4.15
C ALA A 138 -16.06 -0.17 4.57
N ALA A 139 -15.71 -1.44 4.38
CA ALA A 139 -14.37 -1.95 4.66
C ALA A 139 -13.31 -1.37 3.70
N VAL A 140 -13.69 -1.11 2.44
CA VAL A 140 -12.82 -0.44 1.46
C VAL A 140 -12.54 1.00 1.90
N LEU A 141 -13.57 1.72 2.35
CA LEU A 141 -13.41 3.09 2.86
C LEU A 141 -12.55 3.15 4.12
N ALA A 142 -12.76 2.24 5.08
CA ALA A 142 -11.96 2.16 6.29
C ALA A 142 -10.48 1.92 5.95
N ARG A 143 -10.21 0.96 5.07
CA ARG A 143 -8.84 0.64 4.62
C ARG A 143 -8.21 1.79 3.83
N TRP A 144 -8.98 2.48 3.00
CA TRP A 144 -8.52 3.64 2.26
C TRP A 144 -8.07 4.76 3.20
N ARG A 145 -8.83 5.06 4.26
CA ARG A 145 -8.45 6.08 5.26
C ARG A 145 -7.06 5.81 5.84
N THR A 146 -6.76 4.56 6.20
CA THR A 146 -5.41 4.18 6.68
C THR A 146 -4.34 4.37 5.61
N LEU A 147 -4.61 4.00 4.36
CA LEU A 147 -3.63 4.10 3.27
C LEU A 147 -3.41 5.54 2.77
N ALA A 148 -4.45 6.38 2.81
CA ALA A 148 -4.42 7.76 2.36
C ALA A 148 -3.44 8.62 3.19
N VAL A 149 -3.29 8.31 4.49
CA VAL A 149 -2.34 8.96 5.40
C VAL A 149 -0.88 8.66 5.01
N GLU A 150 -0.61 7.44 4.54
CA GLU A 150 0.75 6.98 4.20
C GLU A 150 1.15 7.27 2.74
N LEU A 151 0.18 7.52 1.85
CA LEU A 151 0.41 7.86 0.45
C LEU A 151 1.42 9.01 0.22
N PRO A 152 1.35 10.16 0.92
CA PRO A 152 2.33 11.24 0.80
C PRO A 152 3.74 10.82 1.23
N ARG A 153 3.89 9.88 2.16
CA ARG A 153 5.19 9.37 2.63
C ARG A 153 5.82 8.41 1.62
N MET A 154 5.00 7.54 1.04
CA MET A 154 5.41 6.60 -0.01
C MET A 154 5.88 7.28 -1.30
N TRP A 155 5.40 8.50 -1.58
CA TRP A 155 5.77 9.26 -2.78
C TRP A 155 6.96 10.20 -2.57
N ARG A 156 7.17 10.69 -1.34
CA ARG A 156 8.33 11.51 -0.97
C ARG A 156 9.64 10.71 -0.96
N SER A 157 9.58 9.38 -0.83
CA SER A 157 10.73 8.47 -0.79
C SER A 157 11.35 8.15 -2.17
N GLY A 158 10.93 8.84 -3.23
CA GLY A 158 11.66 8.93 -4.49
C GLY A 158 11.13 8.07 -5.63
N ARG A 159 10.98 8.72 -6.81
CA ARG A 159 10.91 8.26 -8.21
C ARG A 159 10.18 6.94 -8.60
N MET A 160 9.47 6.23 -7.72
CA MET A 160 8.86 4.95 -8.12
C MET A 160 7.67 5.10 -9.08
N PHE A 161 7.09 6.30 -9.20
CA PHE A 161 5.92 6.53 -10.05
C PHE A 161 5.94 7.91 -10.70
N ALA A 162 6.95 8.19 -11.54
CA ALA A 162 6.89 9.34 -12.45
C ALA A 162 5.85 9.06 -13.56
N GLY A 163 4.57 9.20 -13.22
CA GLY A 163 3.48 9.17 -14.20
C GLY A 163 3.57 10.34 -15.17
N ILE A 164 3.14 10.13 -16.42
CA ILE A 164 2.98 11.20 -17.41
C ILE A 164 1.71 11.97 -17.04
N GLY A 165 1.83 13.01 -16.21
CA GLY A 165 0.74 13.92 -15.84
C GLY A 165 0.42 13.99 -14.34
N PRO A 166 -0.51 14.86 -13.92
CA PRO A 166 -0.83 15.06 -12.51
C PRO A 166 -1.41 13.78 -11.87
N PRO A 167 -1.11 13.53 -10.59
CA PRO A 167 -1.65 12.38 -9.85
C PRO A 167 -3.18 12.43 -9.79
N ALA A 168 -3.79 11.27 -9.61
CA ALA A 168 -5.25 11.11 -9.52
C ALA A 168 -5.86 11.68 -8.22
N TYR A 169 -5.02 12.22 -7.33
CA TYR A 169 -5.40 12.87 -6.09
C TYR A 169 -4.60 14.15 -5.88
N VAL A 170 -5.14 15.05 -5.07
CA VAL A 170 -4.48 16.26 -4.58
C VAL A 170 -4.57 16.29 -3.07
N HIS A 171 -3.62 16.99 -2.45
CA HIS A 171 -3.73 17.36 -1.05
C HIS A 171 -4.54 18.64 -0.99
N ASP A 172 -5.60 18.65 -0.19
CA ASP A 172 -6.35 19.87 0.08
C ASP A 172 -5.47 20.81 0.92
N LYS A 173 -4.72 21.71 0.26
CA LYS A 173 -3.94 22.76 0.92
C LYS A 173 -4.85 23.95 1.19
N THR A 174 -5.88 23.77 2.01
CA THR A 174 -6.78 24.88 2.35
C THR A 174 -7.29 24.77 3.79
N ALA A 175 -6.44 25.20 4.72
CA ALA A 175 -6.84 25.88 5.95
C ALA A 175 -5.63 26.65 6.52
N SER A 176 -5.41 27.86 6.02
CA SER A 176 -4.79 28.96 6.78
C SER A 176 -5.78 30.12 6.75
#